data_AF-A0A8J8JVN1-F1
#
_entry.id   AF-A0A8J8JVN1-F1
#
_cell.length_a   1.000
_cell.length_b   1.000
_cell.length_c   1.000
_cell.angle_alpha   90.00
_cell.angle_beta   90.00
_cell.angle_gamma   90.00
#
_symmetry.space_group_name_H-M   'P 1'
#
loop_
_entity.id
_entity.type
_entity.pdbx_description
1 polymer ?
#
loop_
_entity_poly.entity_id
_entity_poly.type
_entity_poly.pdbx_seq_one_letter_code
_entity_poly.pdbx_strand_id
1 'polypeptide(L)'
;MGQEISASQFDKSDFNQFHQKLKQETTLLKEMIEQNACSMRAPVAGFEIEASIVDKDMHPSPINEHFLASLNSPLAFEELAKFNIELNSTPTPLAGNVFSHMYMQLQSTWNSAYEHAESLQNQLIMIGTLPTLKQSDLNLAHTSALNRYRALNDQIFQSRKQPINLDITGNEH
;
A
#
# COMPACT_ATOMS: atom_id res chain seq x y z
N MET A 1 2.98 8.33 1.36
CA MET A 1 2.05 7.27 1.78
C MET A 1 0.63 7.75 1.97
N GLY A 2 -0.34 6.86 1.75
CA GLY A 2 -1.77 7.16 1.80
C GLY A 2 -2.19 7.75 3.15
N GLN A 3 -2.78 8.94 3.13
CA GLN A 3 -3.24 9.61 4.34
C GLN A 3 -4.53 8.94 4.84
N GLU A 4 -4.56 8.61 6.13
CA GLU A 4 -5.77 8.10 6.75
C GLU A 4 -6.87 9.16 6.82
N ILE A 5 -8.13 8.72 6.77
CA ILE A 5 -9.29 9.60 6.77
C ILE A 5 -10.08 9.47 8.07
N SER A 6 -10.68 10.57 8.52
CA SER A 6 -11.45 10.63 9.76
C SER A 6 -12.90 10.14 9.62
N ALA A 7 -13.39 9.93 8.39
CA ALA A 7 -14.76 9.49 8.12
C ALA A 7 -14.78 8.45 7.00
N SER A 8 -15.74 7.51 7.07
CA SER A 8 -15.94 6.46 6.05
C SER A 8 -17.27 6.59 5.29
N GLN A 9 -18.06 7.62 5.59
CA GLN A 9 -19.35 7.89 4.95
C GLN A 9 -19.29 9.25 4.29
N PHE A 10 -19.83 9.33 3.07
CA PHE A 10 -19.82 10.54 2.26
C PHE A 10 -21.22 10.81 1.74
N ASP A 11 -21.58 12.08 1.69
CA ASP A 11 -22.83 12.54 1.09
C ASP A 11 -22.59 13.20 -0.26
N LYS A 12 -23.68 13.62 -0.92
CA LYS A 12 -23.61 14.26 -2.23
C LYS A 12 -22.79 15.55 -2.23
N SER A 13 -22.75 16.28 -1.11
CA SER A 13 -21.97 17.51 -0.98
C SER A 13 -20.47 17.23 -0.96
N ASP A 14 -20.04 16.14 -0.29
CA ASP A 14 -18.64 15.69 -0.31
C ASP A 14 -18.20 15.36 -1.74
N PHE A 15 -19.02 14.61 -2.48
CA PHE A 15 -18.73 14.29 -3.87
C PHE A 15 -18.67 15.54 -4.74
N ASN A 16 -19.62 16.48 -4.59
CA ASN A 16 -19.58 17.74 -5.35
C ASN A 16 -18.30 18.54 -5.05
N GLN A 17 -17.89 18.60 -3.78
CA GLN A 17 -16.66 19.27 -3.37
C GLN A 17 -15.43 18.58 -3.96
N PHE A 18 -15.37 17.25 -3.92
CA PHE A 18 -14.30 16.47 -4.54
C PHE A 18 -14.17 16.76 -6.03
N HIS A 19 -15.29 16.73 -6.78
CA HIS A 19 -15.26 17.02 -8.23
C HIS A 19 -14.83 18.47 -8.52
N GLN A 20 -15.28 19.43 -7.71
CA GLN A 20 -14.86 20.82 -7.84
C GLN A 20 -13.35 20.95 -7.62
N LYS A 21 -12.81 20.37 -6.55
CA LYS A 21 -11.38 20.40 -6.25
C LYS A 21 -10.57 19.66 -7.31
N LEU A 22 -11.01 18.48 -7.73
CA LEU A 22 -10.36 17.71 -8.79
C LEU A 22 -10.25 18.53 -10.07
N LYS A 23 -11.31 19.24 -10.46
CA LYS A 23 -11.30 20.13 -11.63
C LYS A 23 -10.33 21.31 -11.44
N GLN A 24 -10.33 21.92 -10.26
CA GLN A 24 -9.44 23.05 -9.93
C GLN A 24 -7.97 22.63 -9.97
N GLU A 25 -7.60 21.56 -9.25
CA GLU A 25 -6.24 21.05 -9.17
C GLU A 25 -5.72 20.54 -10.52
N THR A 26 -6.56 19.88 -11.33
CA THR A 26 -6.15 19.42 -12.67
C THR A 26 -5.98 20.58 -13.66
N THR A 27 -6.79 21.64 -13.52
CA THR A 27 -6.63 22.87 -14.31
C THR A 27 -5.34 23.60 -13.91
N LEU A 28 -5.09 23.73 -12.61
CA LEU A 28 -3.84 24.31 -12.09
C LEU A 28 -2.61 23.53 -12.58
N LEU A 29 -2.65 22.19 -12.50
CA LEU A 29 -1.57 21.34 -13.00
C LEU A 29 -1.32 21.57 -14.49
N LYS A 30 -2.38 21.67 -15.30
CA LYS A 30 -2.27 21.97 -16.73
C LYS A 30 -1.59 23.33 -16.96
N GLU A 31 -2.03 24.38 -16.27
CA GLU A 31 -1.44 25.72 -16.37
C GLU A 31 0.04 25.71 -15.97
N MET A 32 0.41 25.01 -14.90
CA MET A 32 1.80 24.87 -14.47
C MET A 32 2.67 24.20 -15.55
N ILE A 33 2.15 23.17 -16.22
CA ILE A 33 2.85 22.49 -17.31
C ILE A 33 3.01 23.44 -18.51
N GLU A 34 1.94 24.12 -18.92
CA GLU A 34 1.95 25.06 -20.06
C GLU A 34 2.90 26.26 -19.82
N GLN A 35 3.03 26.69 -18.57
CA GLN A 35 3.90 27.80 -18.16
C GLN A 35 5.34 27.37 -17.82
N ASN A 36 5.69 26.08 -17.95
CA ASN A 36 6.97 25.53 -17.50
C ASN A 36 7.28 25.85 -16.02
N ALA A 37 6.25 25.89 -15.18
CA ALA A 37 6.35 26.21 -13.74
C ALA A 37 6.60 24.97 -12.87
N CYS A 38 6.79 23.79 -13.48
CA CYS A 38 7.15 22.57 -12.76
C CYS A 38 8.54 22.68 -12.10
N SER A 39 8.76 21.86 -11.07
CA SER A 39 10.04 21.83 -10.34
C SER A 39 11.22 21.52 -11.27
N MET A 40 12.25 22.37 -11.19
CA MET A 40 13.55 22.18 -11.85
C MET A 40 14.61 21.59 -10.91
N ARG A 41 14.20 21.14 -9.71
CA ARG A 41 15.12 20.47 -8.77
C ARG A 41 15.66 19.19 -9.39
N ALA A 42 16.87 18.81 -8.99
CA ALA A 42 17.46 17.53 -9.39
C ALA A 42 16.50 16.37 -9.03
N PRO A 43 16.37 15.35 -9.90
CA PRO A 43 15.51 14.21 -9.64
C PRO A 43 15.96 13.46 -8.39
N VAL A 44 14.98 12.93 -7.67
CA VAL A 44 15.18 12.02 -6.54
C VAL A 44 14.49 10.69 -6.85
N ALA A 45 14.95 9.62 -6.23
CA ALA A 45 14.35 8.29 -6.34
C ALA A 45 14.22 7.65 -4.95
N GLY A 46 13.25 6.75 -4.84
CA GLY A 46 13.01 5.90 -3.68
C GLY A 46 12.43 4.57 -4.13
N PHE A 47 12.10 3.69 -3.19
CA PHE A 47 11.38 2.46 -3.45
C PHE A 47 10.21 2.31 -2.47
N GLU A 48 9.21 1.57 -2.92
CA GLU A 48 8.13 1.01 -2.13
C GLU A 48 8.08 -0.48 -2.47
N ILE A 49 8.02 -1.34 -1.46
CA ILE A 49 7.92 -2.79 -1.63
C ILE A 49 6.88 -3.32 -0.66
N GLU A 50 5.92 -4.06 -1.19
CA GLU A 50 4.97 -4.82 -0.39
C GLU A 50 5.50 -6.23 -0.08
N ALA A 51 5.15 -6.71 1.10
CA ALA A 51 5.43 -8.08 1.52
C ALA A 51 4.26 -8.66 2.31
N SER A 52 4.09 -9.97 2.19
CA SER A 52 3.11 -10.71 2.99
C SER A 52 3.76 -11.29 4.24
N ILE A 53 3.06 -11.16 5.36
CA ILE A 53 3.35 -11.83 6.63
C ILE A 53 2.70 -13.21 6.58
N VAL A 54 3.47 -14.26 6.84
CA VAL A 54 3.00 -15.64 6.84
C VAL A 54 3.36 -16.40 8.10
N ASP A 55 2.56 -17.41 8.44
CA ASP A 55 2.87 -18.37 9.49
C ASP A 55 3.87 -19.44 9.02
N LYS A 56 4.24 -20.34 9.93
CA LYS A 56 5.15 -21.48 9.67
C LYS A 56 4.66 -22.44 8.56
N ASP A 57 3.36 -22.45 8.29
CA ASP A 57 2.71 -23.30 7.28
C ASP A 57 2.48 -22.51 5.98
N MET A 58 3.09 -21.31 5.86
CA MET A 58 3.02 -20.38 4.74
C MET A 58 1.63 -19.81 4.48
N HIS A 59 0.70 -19.86 5.45
CA HIS A 59 -0.60 -19.21 5.33
C HIS A 59 -0.51 -17.71 5.68
N PRO A 60 -1.38 -16.87 5.10
CA PRO A 60 -1.41 -15.44 5.44
C PRO A 60 -1.66 -15.23 6.93
N SER A 61 -0.84 -14.41 7.58
CA SER A 61 -0.92 -14.14 9.02
C SER A 61 -1.42 -12.71 9.29
N PRO A 62 -2.64 -12.53 9.80
CA PRO A 62 -3.31 -11.24 9.85
C PRO A 62 -2.88 -10.37 11.05
N ILE A 63 -1.58 -10.08 11.14
CA ILE A 63 -0.95 -9.40 12.29
C ILE A 63 -0.25 -8.08 11.94
N ASN A 64 -0.51 -7.47 10.79
CA ASN A 64 0.22 -6.28 10.32
C ASN A 64 0.18 -5.11 11.31
N GLU A 65 -0.96 -4.83 11.95
CA GLU A 65 -1.10 -3.77 12.96
C GLU A 65 -0.14 -3.99 14.13
N HIS A 66 -0.13 -5.21 14.68
CA HIS A 66 0.78 -5.58 15.77
C HIS A 66 2.25 -5.57 15.33
N PHE A 67 2.52 -6.11 14.14
CA PHE A 67 3.85 -6.13 13.54
C PHE A 67 4.40 -4.71 13.38
N LEU A 68 3.63 -3.78 12.80
CA LEU A 68 4.05 -2.41 12.53
C LEU A 68 4.21 -1.59 13.81
N ALA A 69 3.28 -1.74 14.77
CA ALA A 69 3.36 -1.05 16.05
C ALA A 69 4.62 -1.46 16.85
N SER A 70 5.02 -2.73 16.76
CA SER A 70 6.22 -3.25 17.44
C SER A 70 7.52 -3.03 16.67
N LEU A 71 7.48 -3.04 15.33
CA LEU A 71 8.62 -2.66 14.47
C LEU A 71 8.97 -1.18 14.66
N ASN A 72 7.94 -0.34 14.82
CA ASN A 72 8.06 1.10 15.08
C ASN A 72 8.99 1.83 14.09
N SER A 73 8.90 1.45 12.81
CA SER A 73 9.67 2.07 11.74
C SER A 73 8.84 3.14 11.02
N PRO A 74 9.38 4.36 10.81
CA PRO A 74 8.70 5.39 10.03
C PRO A 74 8.64 5.08 8.52
N LEU A 75 9.30 4.01 8.09
CA LEU A 75 9.35 3.54 6.71
C LEU A 75 8.51 2.27 6.49
N ALA A 76 7.69 1.89 7.46
CA ALA A 76 6.82 0.72 7.36
C ALA A 76 5.35 1.12 7.58
N PHE A 77 4.44 0.62 6.75
CA PHE A 77 3.04 1.03 6.74
C PHE A 77 2.08 -0.14 6.54
N GLU A 78 0.84 0.06 6.99
CA GLU A 78 -0.27 -0.87 6.77
C GLU A 78 -0.71 -0.86 5.31
N GLU A 79 -0.92 -2.05 4.75
CA GLU A 79 -1.58 -2.24 3.48
C GLU A 79 -3.02 -2.76 3.61
N LEU A 80 -3.75 -2.93 2.50
CA LEU A 80 -5.17 -3.29 2.50
C LEU A 80 -5.45 -4.56 3.31
N ALA A 81 -4.67 -5.61 3.10
CA ALA A 81 -4.82 -6.86 3.81
C ALA A 81 -4.08 -6.81 5.15
N LYS A 82 -4.68 -7.39 6.20
CA LYS A 82 -4.08 -7.51 7.54
C LYS A 82 -2.79 -8.32 7.59
N PHE A 83 -2.46 -9.00 6.51
CA PHE A 83 -1.25 -9.78 6.33
C PHE A 83 -0.28 -9.14 5.32
N ASN A 84 -0.56 -7.93 4.82
CA ASN A 84 0.37 -7.17 3.98
C ASN A 84 0.94 -5.97 4.74
N ILE A 85 2.20 -5.67 4.45
CA ILE A 85 2.91 -4.47 4.87
C ILE A 85 3.59 -3.84 3.67
N GLU A 86 3.83 -2.53 3.74
CA GLU A 86 4.66 -1.80 2.79
C GLU A 86 5.93 -1.29 3.45
N LEU A 87 7.08 -1.48 2.81
CA LEU A 87 8.39 -0.98 3.21
C LEU A 87 8.87 0.08 2.22
N ASN A 88 9.26 1.23 2.76
CA ASN A 88 9.64 2.42 2.00
C ASN A 88 11.14 2.73 2.14
N SER A 89 11.61 3.66 1.31
CA SER A 89 12.93 4.26 1.45
C SER A 89 12.87 5.78 1.58
N THR A 90 13.99 6.36 2.01
CA THR A 90 14.11 7.81 2.01
C THR A 90 14.46 8.30 0.60
N PRO A 91 13.76 9.32 0.06
CA PRO A 91 14.09 9.88 -1.24
C PRO A 91 15.55 10.30 -1.32
N THR A 92 16.27 9.79 -2.31
CA THR A 92 17.70 10.01 -2.50
C THR A 92 17.94 10.70 -3.86
N PRO A 93 18.84 11.70 -3.96
CA PRO A 93 19.20 12.29 -5.25
C PRO A 93 19.61 11.23 -6.28
N LEU A 94 19.04 11.30 -7.48
CA LEU A 94 19.31 10.37 -8.57
C LEU A 94 20.63 10.77 -9.27
N ALA A 95 21.74 10.52 -8.60
CA ALA A 95 23.09 10.83 -9.08
C ALA A 95 24.13 9.84 -8.54
N GLY A 96 25.26 9.71 -9.23
CA GLY A 96 26.41 8.92 -8.77
C GLY A 96 26.05 7.45 -8.54
N ASN A 97 26.32 6.95 -7.32
CA ASN A 97 26.13 5.57 -6.89
C ASN A 97 24.75 5.31 -6.24
N VAL A 98 23.73 6.08 -6.60
CA VAL A 98 22.38 6.02 -6.01
C VAL A 98 21.78 4.62 -5.93
N PHE A 99 21.94 3.78 -6.96
CA PHE A 99 21.38 2.42 -6.94
C PHE A 99 22.05 1.51 -5.92
N SER A 100 23.35 1.66 -5.69
CA SER A 100 24.05 0.94 -4.61
C SER A 100 23.56 1.40 -3.24
N HIS A 101 23.32 2.70 -3.06
CA HIS A 101 22.72 3.23 -1.82
C HIS A 101 21.28 2.73 -1.62
N MET A 102 20.46 2.72 -2.66
CA MET A 102 19.08 2.20 -2.60
C MET A 102 19.07 0.70 -2.29
N TYR A 103 19.98 -0.08 -2.87
CA TYR A 103 20.12 -1.50 -2.54
C TYR A 103 20.48 -1.73 -1.07
N MET A 104 21.42 -0.95 -0.52
CA MET A 104 21.77 -1.03 0.91
C MET A 104 20.61 -0.62 1.81
N GLN A 105 19.85 0.43 1.44
CA GLN A 105 18.63 0.81 2.16
C GLN A 105 17.60 -0.31 2.13
N LEU A 106 17.37 -0.93 0.97
CA LEU A 106 16.47 -2.07 0.84
C LEU A 106 16.90 -3.23 1.72
N GLN A 107 18.17 -3.64 1.66
CA GLN A 107 18.69 -4.73 2.46
C GLN A 107 18.55 -4.46 3.96
N SER A 108 18.83 -3.22 4.39
CA SER A 108 18.68 -2.82 5.80
C SER A 108 17.22 -2.86 6.25
N THR A 109 16.31 -2.25 5.49
CA THR A 109 14.89 -2.19 5.82
C THR A 109 14.26 -3.58 5.80
N TRP A 110 14.60 -4.39 4.80
CA TRP A 110 14.14 -5.77 4.67
C TRP A 110 14.62 -6.65 5.83
N ASN A 111 15.92 -6.63 6.14
CA ASN A 111 16.47 -7.47 7.21
C ASN A 111 15.86 -7.12 8.56
N SER A 112 15.70 -5.82 8.86
CA SER A 112 15.06 -5.38 10.10
C SER A 112 13.61 -5.86 10.19
N ALA A 113 12.84 -5.78 9.11
CA ALA A 113 11.46 -6.22 9.08
C ALA A 113 11.35 -7.75 9.17
N TYR A 114 12.25 -8.48 8.49
CA TYR A 114 12.30 -9.94 8.46
C TYR A 114 12.67 -10.53 9.83
N GLU A 115 13.74 -10.03 10.46
CA GLU A 115 14.14 -10.44 11.81
C GLU A 115 13.04 -10.15 12.84
N HIS A 116 12.34 -9.02 12.68
CA HIS A 116 11.22 -8.68 13.54
C HIS A 116 10.04 -9.65 13.36
N ALA A 117 9.71 -10.04 12.12
CA ALA A 117 8.66 -11.05 11.88
C ALA A 117 9.01 -12.39 12.54
N GLU A 118 10.27 -12.83 12.42
CA GLU A 118 10.76 -14.08 13.04
C GLU A 118 10.62 -14.02 14.57
N SER A 119 10.86 -12.86 15.19
CA SER A 119 10.65 -12.65 16.63
C SER A 119 9.19 -12.83 17.06
N LEU A 120 8.24 -12.64 16.13
CA LEU A 120 6.80 -12.85 16.30
C LEU A 120 6.35 -14.24 15.84
N GLN A 121 7.27 -15.18 15.56
CA GLN A 121 6.99 -16.51 15.02
C GLN A 121 6.30 -16.49 13.64
N ASN A 122 6.60 -15.49 12.82
CA ASN A 122 6.09 -15.30 11.47
C ASN A 122 7.25 -15.04 10.50
N GLN A 123 6.98 -15.05 9.19
CA GLN A 123 7.97 -14.73 8.15
C GLN A 123 7.45 -13.64 7.23
N LEU A 124 8.36 -12.93 6.54
CA LEU A 124 8.02 -12.04 5.44
C LEU A 124 8.39 -12.65 4.10
N ILE A 125 7.50 -12.49 3.11
CA ILE A 125 7.72 -12.92 1.73
C ILE A 125 7.42 -11.77 0.78
N MET A 126 8.41 -11.39 -0.05
CA MET A 126 8.22 -10.49 -1.19
C MET A 126 7.65 -11.28 -2.38
N ILE A 127 6.33 -11.36 -2.46
CA ILE A 127 5.62 -12.04 -3.54
C ILE A 127 4.34 -11.27 -3.89
N GLY A 128 3.94 -11.30 -5.16
CA GLY A 128 2.74 -10.60 -5.61
C GLY A 128 1.44 -11.23 -5.09
N THR A 129 1.31 -12.56 -5.19
CA THR A 129 0.14 -13.30 -4.69
C THR A 129 0.62 -14.54 -3.96
N LEU A 130 0.17 -14.73 -2.72
CA LEU A 130 0.43 -15.95 -1.95
C LEU A 130 -0.29 -17.15 -2.60
N PRO A 131 0.41 -18.24 -2.96
CA PRO A 131 -0.23 -19.46 -3.49
C PRO A 131 -1.13 -20.16 -2.48
N THR A 132 -0.93 -19.91 -1.19
CA THR A 132 -1.68 -20.46 -0.06
C THR A 132 -2.94 -19.66 0.29
N LEU A 133 -3.16 -18.53 -0.38
CA LEU A 133 -4.30 -17.64 -0.16
C LEU A 133 -5.61 -18.36 -0.54
N LYS A 134 -6.59 -18.31 0.35
CA LYS A 134 -7.90 -18.93 0.15
C LYS A 134 -8.99 -17.86 0.10
N GLN A 135 -10.14 -18.23 -0.44
CA GLN A 135 -11.34 -17.38 -0.44
C GLN A 135 -11.74 -16.95 0.99
N SER A 136 -11.49 -17.81 1.99
CA SER A 136 -11.72 -17.49 3.41
C SER A 136 -10.87 -16.32 3.90
N ASP A 137 -9.77 -16.01 3.24
CA ASP A 137 -8.85 -14.94 3.64
C ASP A 137 -9.25 -13.61 2.97
N LEU A 138 -10.06 -13.67 1.91
CA LEU A 138 -10.50 -12.53 1.10
C LEU A 138 -11.84 -11.96 1.58
N ASN A 139 -11.86 -11.43 2.81
CA ASN A 139 -13.05 -10.82 3.39
C ASN A 139 -12.72 -9.63 4.29
N LEU A 140 -13.74 -8.84 4.66
CA LEU A 140 -13.58 -7.62 5.46
C LEU A 140 -12.92 -7.82 6.83
N ALA A 141 -13.00 -9.01 7.43
CA ALA A 141 -12.32 -9.30 8.69
C ALA A 141 -10.79 -9.32 8.53
N HIS A 142 -10.29 -9.57 7.32
CA HIS A 142 -8.87 -9.53 6.95
C HIS A 142 -8.47 -8.23 6.25
N THR A 143 -9.32 -7.21 6.26
CA THR A 143 -8.96 -5.85 5.82
C THR A 143 -8.43 -5.03 6.99
N SER A 144 -7.33 -4.31 6.79
CA SER A 144 -6.74 -3.43 7.81
C SER A 144 -7.77 -2.42 8.34
N ALA A 145 -7.65 -2.06 9.62
CA ALA A 145 -8.67 -1.31 10.37
C ALA A 145 -8.64 0.21 10.07
N LEU A 146 -8.42 0.56 8.80
CA LEU A 146 -8.34 1.92 8.30
C LEU A 146 -9.63 2.32 7.61
N ASN A 147 -10.14 3.51 7.93
CA ASN A 147 -11.40 4.03 7.38
C ASN A 147 -11.32 4.14 5.85
N ARG A 148 -10.16 4.48 5.30
CA ARG A 148 -9.96 4.58 3.85
C ARG A 148 -10.26 3.27 3.11
N TYR A 149 -9.86 2.13 3.67
CA TYR A 149 -10.07 0.83 3.03
C TYR A 149 -11.54 0.41 3.10
N ARG A 150 -12.22 0.67 4.22
CA ARG A 150 -13.67 0.47 4.34
C ARG A 150 -14.44 1.37 3.36
N ALA A 151 -14.11 2.65 3.33
CA ALA A 151 -14.71 3.61 2.42
C ALA A 151 -14.57 3.19 0.95
N LEU A 152 -13.37 2.78 0.53
CA LEU A 152 -13.12 2.29 -0.84
C LEU A 152 -13.97 1.06 -1.15
N ASN A 153 -14.00 0.07 -0.24
CA ASN A 153 -14.82 -1.11 -0.39
C ASN A 153 -16.30 -0.74 -0.60
N ASP A 154 -16.86 0.06 0.31
CA ASP A 154 -18.28 0.43 0.27
C ASP A 154 -18.64 1.18 -1.01
N GLN A 155 -17.78 2.12 -1.45
CA GLN A 155 -17.99 2.86 -2.69
C GLN A 155 -17.91 1.97 -3.95
N ILE A 156 -16.99 1.00 -3.99
CA ILE A 156 -16.90 0.05 -5.10
C ILE A 156 -18.19 -0.78 -5.20
N PHE A 157 -18.68 -1.33 -4.09
CA PHE A 157 -19.89 -2.14 -4.08
C PHE A 157 -21.14 -1.32 -4.37
N GLN A 158 -21.24 -0.10 -3.84
CA GLN A 158 -22.35 0.83 -4.12
C GLN A 158 -22.42 1.17 -5.62
N SER A 159 -21.27 1.40 -6.27
CA SER A 159 -21.21 1.69 -7.70
C SER A 159 -21.53 0.46 -8.57
N ARG A 160 -21.05 -0.73 -8.18
CA ARG A 160 -21.18 -1.95 -8.99
C ARG A 160 -22.53 -2.63 -8.88
N LYS A 161 -23.21 -2.52 -7.72
CA LYS A 161 -24.49 -3.20 -7.41
C LYS A 161 -24.48 -4.74 -7.51
N GLN A 162 -23.30 -5.35 -7.64
CA GLN A 162 -23.12 -6.80 -7.72
C GLN A 162 -21.76 -7.21 -7.14
N PRO A 163 -21.59 -8.48 -6.71
CA PRO A 163 -20.31 -9.00 -6.27
C PRO A 163 -19.21 -8.84 -7.31
N ILE A 164 -17.96 -8.75 -6.84
CA ILE A 164 -16.80 -8.90 -7.71
C ILE A 164 -16.57 -10.39 -7.89
N ASN A 165 -16.66 -10.86 -9.13
CA ASN A 165 -16.24 -12.21 -9.51
C ASN A 165 -14.93 -12.08 -10.30
N LEU A 166 -13.90 -12.78 -9.84
CA LEU A 166 -12.62 -12.87 -10.53
C LEU A 166 -12.46 -14.32 -11.00
N ASP A 167 -12.52 -14.51 -12.32
CA ASP A 167 -12.25 -15.79 -12.95
C ASP A 167 -10.83 -15.72 -13.54
N ILE A 168 -9.90 -16.44 -12.93
CA ILE A 168 -8.48 -16.44 -13.29
C ILE A 168 -8.15 -17.81 -13.87
N THR A 169 -8.01 -17.88 -15.19
CA THR A 169 -7.60 -19.09 -15.90
C THR A 169 -6.07 -19.15 -16.01
N GLY A 170 -5.43 -20.05 -15.26
CA GLY A 170 -4.02 -20.41 -15.44
C GLY A 170 -3.78 -21.42 -16.57
N ASN A 171 -2.50 -21.65 -16.91
CA ASN A 171 -2.08 -22.62 -17.93
C ASN A 171 -2.41 -24.09 -17.60
N GLU A 172 -2.78 -24.38 -16.35
CA GLU A 172 -3.09 -25.73 -15.85
C GLU A 172 -4.59 -26.08 -15.92
N HIS A 173 -5.40 -25.26 -16.62
CA HIS A 173 -6.80 -25.55 -16.92
C HIS A 173 -6.99 -26.52 -18.09
#